data_AF-A0A7X2MMM4-F1
#
_entry.id   AF-A0A7X2MMM4-F1
#
_cell.length_a   1.000
_cell.length_b   1.000
_cell.length_c   1.000
_cell.angle_alpha   90.00
_cell.angle_beta   90.00
_cell.angle_gamma   90.00
#
_symmetry.space_group_name_H-M   'P 1'
#
loop_
_entity.id
_entity.type
_entity.pdbx_description
1 polymer ?
#
loop_
_entity_poly.entity_id
_entity_poly.type
_entity_poly.pdbx_seq_one_letter_code
_entity_poly.pdbx_strand_id
1 'polypeptide(L)'
;LPLDNSAIGQVLRYWGLNEPLFDSVPELPLFTSGIRDPHIAAFSVPVFGEGNKLLAALALTGPASRLTQSMRDSEMGKLMKEAACRLSVKSGAHKVMCDNVYKI
;
A
#
# COMPACT_ATOMS: atom_id res chain seq x y z
N LEU A 1 -4.17 17.68 7.32
CA LEU A 1 -5.32 16.79 7.58
C LEU A 1 -4.83 15.60 8.39
N PRO A 2 -5.60 15.11 9.39
CA PRO A 2 -5.25 13.89 10.10
C PRO A 2 -5.20 12.69 9.14
N LEU A 3 -4.45 11.66 9.53
CA LEU A 3 -4.42 10.39 8.81
C LEU A 3 -5.81 9.76 8.90
N ASP A 4 -6.47 9.64 7.75
CA ASP A 4 -7.83 9.09 7.63
C ASP A 4 -7.79 7.57 7.46
N ASN A 5 -8.97 6.97 7.24
CA ASN A 5 -9.11 5.53 6.98
C ASN A 5 -8.93 5.17 5.50
N SER A 6 -8.35 6.04 4.66
CA SER A 6 -8.05 5.71 3.27
C SER A 6 -6.94 4.67 3.17
N ALA A 7 -6.79 4.00 2.03
CA ALA A 7 -5.71 3.04 1.82
C ALA A 7 -4.33 3.64 2.14
N ILE A 8 -4.10 4.91 1.77
CA ILE A 8 -2.87 5.64 2.08
C ILE A 8 -2.75 5.88 3.58
N GLY A 9 -3.83 6.34 4.22
CA GLY A 9 -3.87 6.58 5.66
C GLY A 9 -3.57 5.32 6.46
N GLN A 10 -4.17 4.19 6.07
CA GLN A 10 -3.91 2.88 6.68
C GLN A 10 -2.46 2.43 6.50
N VAL A 11 -1.84 2.65 5.33
CA VAL A 11 -0.41 2.34 5.13
C VAL A 11 0.47 3.16 6.08
N LEU A 12 0.26 4.47 6.13
CA LEU A 12 1.06 5.37 6.98
C LEU A 12 0.87 5.10 8.47
N ARG A 13 -0.36 4.76 8.90
CA ARG A 13 -0.65 4.42 10.29
C ARG A 13 -0.08 3.07 10.70
N TYR A 14 -0.29 2.04 9.89
CA TYR A 14 0.18 0.69 10.21
C TYR A 14 1.71 0.58 10.16
N TRP A 15 2.36 0.98 9.06
CA TRP A 15 3.83 0.86 8.93
C TRP A 15 4.61 2.07 9.44
N GLY A 16 4.01 3.26 9.47
CA GLY A 16 4.70 4.50 9.86
C GLY A 16 4.52 4.84 11.33
N LEU A 17 3.36 4.55 11.91
CA LEU A 17 3.06 4.81 13.32
C LEU A 17 3.01 3.52 14.18
N ASN A 18 3.15 2.34 13.56
CA ASN A 18 3.00 1.04 14.21
C ASN A 18 1.65 0.88 14.94
N GLU A 19 0.59 1.49 14.40
CA GLU A 19 -0.75 1.33 14.95
C GLU A 19 -1.27 -0.09 14.68
N PRO A 20 -1.86 -0.78 15.68
CA PRO A 20 -2.41 -2.12 15.52
C PRO A 20 -3.75 -2.08 14.78
N LEU A 21 -3.74 -1.70 13.50
CA LEU A 21 -4.95 -1.55 12.68
C LEU A 21 -5.55 -2.88 12.21
N PHE A 22 -4.75 -3.93 12.15
CA PHE A 22 -5.13 -5.24 11.63
C PHE A 22 -4.68 -6.32 12.61
N ASP A 23 -5.48 -7.38 12.76
CA ASP A 23 -5.15 -8.53 13.62
C ASP A 23 -3.95 -9.35 13.10
N SER A 24 -3.69 -9.26 11.80
CA SER A 24 -2.54 -9.88 11.13
C SER A 24 -2.02 -8.98 10.01
N VAL A 25 -0.85 -9.32 9.45
CA VAL A 25 -0.26 -8.55 8.33
C VAL A 25 -1.24 -8.56 7.15
N PRO A 26 -1.75 -7.40 6.71
CA PRO A 26 -2.79 -7.35 5.69
C PRO A 26 -2.23 -7.72 4.31
N GLU A 27 -3.10 -8.20 3.43
CA GLU A 27 -2.73 -8.43 2.04
C GLU A 27 -2.58 -7.12 1.27
N LEU A 28 -1.51 -7.03 0.49
CA LEU A 28 -1.19 -5.88 -0.35
C LEU A 28 -1.63 -6.11 -1.80
N PRO A 29 -2.06 -5.06 -2.51
CA PRO A 29 -2.29 -3.68 -2.02
C PRO A 29 -3.53 -3.54 -1.11
N LEU A 30 -3.45 -2.62 -0.13
CA LEU A 30 -4.62 -2.19 0.65
C LEU A 30 -5.62 -1.50 -0.27
N PHE A 31 -6.91 -1.71 -0.07
CA PHE A 31 -7.99 -1.13 -0.89
C PHE A 31 -8.99 -0.40 -0.02
N THR A 32 -9.41 0.77 -0.47
CA THR A 32 -10.53 1.50 0.12
C THR A 32 -11.34 2.19 -0.98
N SER A 33 -12.65 2.31 -0.78
CA SER A 33 -13.54 3.07 -1.67
C SER A 33 -14.44 3.97 -0.83
N GLY A 34 -14.71 5.19 -1.30
CA GLY A 34 -15.71 6.06 -0.68
C GLY A 34 -15.26 6.81 0.58
N ILE A 35 -13.98 6.72 0.99
CA ILE A 35 -13.53 7.30 2.27
C ILE A 35 -13.55 8.84 2.26
N ARG A 36 -13.06 9.45 1.18
CA ARG A 36 -13.02 10.92 1.03
C ARG A 36 -14.09 11.41 0.06
N ASP A 37 -14.37 10.62 -0.96
CA ASP A 37 -15.34 10.89 -2.01
C ASP A 37 -16.01 9.55 -2.38
N PRO A 38 -17.36 9.44 -2.36
CA PRO A 38 -18.11 8.22 -2.68
C PRO A 38 -17.77 7.60 -4.03
N HIS A 39 -17.30 8.39 -4.98
CA HIS A 39 -16.97 7.99 -6.34
C HIS A 39 -15.49 7.68 -6.54
N ILE A 40 -14.66 7.79 -5.50
CA ILE A 40 -13.21 7.54 -5.57
C ILE A 40 -12.84 6.32 -4.75
N ALA A 41 -12.04 5.46 -5.37
CA ALA A 41 -11.33 4.37 -4.72
C ALA A 41 -9.82 4.59 -4.77
N ALA A 42 -9.12 3.90 -3.87
CA ALA A 42 -7.69 3.97 -3.72
C ALA A 42 -7.11 2.60 -3.37
N PHE A 43 -6.01 2.26 -4.04
CA PHE A 43 -5.08 1.24 -3.61
C PHE A 43 -3.84 1.86 -3.00
N SER A 44 -3.24 1.21 -2.01
CA SER A 44 -1.94 1.64 -1.50
C SER A 44 -1.04 0.48 -1.06
N VAL A 45 0.26 0.68 -1.27
CA VAL A 45 1.33 -0.25 -0.93
C VAL A 45 2.41 0.53 -0.16
N PRO A 46 2.95 0.02 0.97
CA PRO A 46 4.07 0.66 1.63
C PRO A 46 5.32 0.65 0.73
N VAL A 47 6.16 1.65 0.89
CA VAL A 47 7.49 1.74 0.27
C VAL A 47 8.49 1.94 1.39
N PHE A 48 9.53 1.13 1.42
CA PHE A 48 10.53 1.13 2.49
C PHE A 48 11.84 1.76 2.03
N GLY A 49 12.57 2.38 2.95
CA GLY A 49 13.90 2.90 2.70
C GLY A 49 14.96 2.21 3.55
N GLU A 50 16.05 2.91 3.79
CA GLU A 50 17.15 2.47 4.66
C GLU A 50 16.65 1.98 6.03
N GLY A 51 17.24 0.90 6.52
CA GLY A 51 16.86 0.28 7.78
C GLY A 51 15.47 -0.37 7.77
N ASN A 52 14.93 -0.65 6.58
CA ASN A 52 13.58 -1.22 6.38
C ASN A 52 12.45 -0.39 7.02
N LYS A 53 12.67 0.91 7.20
CA LYS A 53 11.66 1.84 7.72
C LYS A 53 10.72 2.27 6.61
N LEU A 54 9.46 2.53 6.94
CA LEU A 54 8.52 3.12 5.99
C LEU A 54 9.08 4.47 5.51
N LEU A 55 9.26 4.60 4.19
CA LEU A 55 9.67 5.84 3.55
C LEU A 55 8.46 6.58 2.99
N ALA A 56 7.54 5.85 2.35
CA ALA A 56 6.37 6.43 1.70
C ALA A 56 5.24 5.40 1.52
N ALA A 57 4.09 5.88 1.05
CA ALA A 57 2.98 5.04 0.60
C ALA A 57 2.77 5.26 -0.91
N LEU A 58 2.95 4.22 -1.72
CA LEU A 58 2.62 4.25 -3.14
C LEU A 58 1.09 4.13 -3.27
N ALA A 59 0.46 5.03 -3.99
CA ALA A 59 -0.99 5.08 -4.13
C ALA A 59 -1.43 5.07 -5.59
N LEU A 60 -2.47 4.30 -5.90
CA LEU A 60 -3.22 4.38 -7.16
C LEU A 60 -4.65 4.77 -6.82
N THR A 61 -5.11 5.93 -7.31
CA THR A 61 -6.45 6.43 -7.05
C THR A 61 -7.23 6.59 -8.35
N GLY A 62 -8.53 6.39 -8.30
CA GLY A 62 -9.37 6.50 -9.48
C GLY A 62 -10.85 6.31 -9.19
N PRO A 63 -11.71 6.36 -10.24
CA PRO A 63 -13.14 6.17 -10.06
C PRO A 63 -13.46 4.79 -9.50
N ALA A 64 -14.31 4.74 -8.46
CA ALA A 64 -14.77 3.50 -7.84
C ALA A 64 -15.51 2.57 -8.83
N SER A 65 -16.04 3.12 -9.92
CA SER A 65 -16.65 2.35 -11.01
C SER A 65 -15.64 1.53 -11.84
N ARG A 66 -14.35 1.88 -11.80
CA ARG A 66 -13.28 1.19 -12.55
C ARG A 66 -12.26 0.54 -11.64
N LEU A 67 -11.95 1.17 -10.51
CA LEU A 67 -10.95 0.71 -9.57
C LEU A 67 -11.62 -0.10 -8.46
N THR A 68 -11.85 -1.39 -8.73
CA THR A 68 -12.57 -2.30 -7.85
C THR A 68 -11.63 -3.15 -7.00
N GLN A 69 -12.12 -3.66 -5.87
CA GLN A 69 -11.33 -4.50 -4.97
C GLN A 69 -10.75 -5.75 -5.65
N SER A 70 -11.47 -6.35 -6.59
CA SER A 70 -11.04 -7.51 -7.38
C SER A 70 -9.74 -7.27 -8.16
N MET A 71 -9.37 -6.02 -8.43
CA MET A 71 -8.12 -5.70 -9.10
C MET A 71 -6.89 -5.93 -8.22
N ARG A 72 -7.04 -6.10 -6.90
CA ARG A 72 -5.95 -6.46 -5.97
C ARG A 72 -5.21 -7.71 -6.45
N ASP A 73 -5.97 -8.73 -6.86
CA ASP A 73 -5.43 -10.04 -7.24
C ASP A 73 -5.15 -10.15 -8.74
N SER A 74 -5.40 -9.07 -9.49
CA SER A 74 -5.12 -8.97 -10.92
C SER A 74 -3.66 -8.56 -11.18
N GLU A 75 -3.28 -8.53 -12.47
CA GLU A 75 -2.00 -7.98 -12.93
C GLU A 75 -1.72 -6.56 -12.40
N MET A 76 -2.76 -5.76 -12.18
CA MET A 76 -2.59 -4.41 -11.62
C MET A 76 -1.99 -4.46 -10.21
N GLY A 77 -2.51 -5.33 -9.33
CA GLY A 77 -1.98 -5.47 -7.98
C GLY A 77 -0.56 -6.04 -7.98
N LYS A 78 -0.26 -6.99 -8.87
CA LYS A 78 1.12 -7.49 -9.06
C LYS A 78 2.08 -6.37 -9.47
N LEU A 79 1.71 -5.57 -10.48
CA LEU A 79 2.50 -4.42 -10.93
C LEU A 79 2.72 -3.38 -9.83
N MET A 80 1.70 -3.10 -9.00
CA MET A 80 1.87 -2.20 -7.85
C MET A 80 2.89 -2.73 -6.85
N LYS A 81 2.85 -4.03 -6.54
CA LYS A 81 3.80 -4.68 -5.62
C LYS A 81 5.23 -4.68 -6.18
N GLU A 82 5.39 -5.01 -7.46
CA GLU A 82 6.69 -4.95 -8.15
C GLU A 82 7.25 -3.53 -8.20
N ALA A 83 6.41 -2.54 -8.49
CA ALA A 83 6.80 -1.14 -8.49
C ALA A 83 7.24 -0.67 -7.09
N ALA A 84 6.50 -1.05 -6.04
CA ALA A 84 6.85 -0.75 -4.66
C ALA A 84 8.14 -1.44 -4.21
N CYS A 85 8.34 -2.71 -4.58
CA CYS A 85 9.59 -3.43 -4.33
C CYS A 85 10.78 -2.74 -4.99
N ARG A 86 10.68 -2.45 -6.29
CA ARG A 86 11.74 -1.80 -7.05
C ARG A 86 12.07 -0.42 -6.48
N LEU A 87 11.06 0.35 -6.10
CA LEU A 87 11.26 1.65 -5.46
C LEU A 87 11.93 1.48 -4.09
N SER A 88 11.48 0.52 -3.29
CA SER A 88 12.03 0.29 -1.94
C SER A 88 13.51 -0.09 -1.98
N VAL A 89 13.88 -1.02 -2.87
CA VAL A 89 15.28 -1.42 -3.06
C VAL A 89 16.14 -0.24 -3.53
N LYS A 90 15.63 0.57 -4.48
CA LYS A 90 16.32 1.80 -4.92
C LYS A 90 16.43 2.87 -3.83
N SER A 91 15.54 2.83 -2.84
CA SER A 91 15.50 3.71 -1.68
C SER A 91 16.29 3.18 -0.47
N GLY A 92 16.99 2.06 -0.60
CA GLY A 92 17.88 1.51 0.44
C GLY A 92 17.27 0.40 1.31
N ALA A 93 16.08 -0.11 0.99
CA ALA A 93 15.50 -1.26 1.68
C ALA A 93 16.23 -2.56 1.32
N HIS A 94 16.25 -3.51 2.25
CA HIS A 94 16.82 -4.83 1.98
C HIS A 94 15.91 -5.66 1.06
N LYS A 95 16.49 -6.26 0.02
CA LYS A 95 15.73 -7.07 -0.95
C LYS A 95 14.96 -8.23 -0.29
N VAL A 96 15.57 -8.94 0.66
CA VAL A 96 14.92 -10.07 1.36
C VAL A 96 13.67 -9.62 2.13
N MET A 97 13.70 -8.42 2.72
CA MET A 97 12.52 -7.85 3.38
C MET A 97 11.43 -7.55 2.36
N CYS A 98 11.80 -7.00 1.19
CA CYS A 98 10.86 -6.72 0.11
C CYS A 98 10.20 -8.00 -0.43
N ASP A 99 10.96 -9.06 -0.68
CA ASP A 99 10.42 -10.34 -1.17
C ASP A 99 9.36 -10.89 -0.18
N ASN A 100 9.59 -10.78 1.12
CA ASN A 100 8.65 -11.20 2.17
C ASN A 100 7.38 -10.33 2.24
N VAL A 101 7.52 -9.00 2.20
CA VAL A 101 6.38 -8.08 2.35
C VAL A 101 5.51 -8.06 1.10
N TYR A 102 6.12 -8.04 -0.08
CA TYR A 102 5.40 -7.96 -1.35
C TYR A 102 4.97 -9.35 -1.88
N LYS A 103 5.49 -10.45 -1.30
CA LYS A 103 5.21 -11.84 -1.70
C LYS A 103 5.37 -12.01 -3.22
N ILE A 104 6.54 -11.61 -3.73
CA ILE A 104 6.95 -11.69 -5.15
C ILE A 104 8.19 -12.54 -5.29
#